data_AF-A0A167QV99-F1
#
_entry.id   AF-A0A167QV99-F1
#
_cell.length_a   1.000
_cell.length_b   1.000
_cell.length_c   1.000
_cell.angle_alpha   90.00
_cell.angle_beta   90.00
_cell.angle_gamma   90.00
#
_symmetry.space_group_name_H-M   'P 1'
#
loop_
_entity.id
_entity.type
_entity.pdbx_description
1 polymer ?
#
loop_
_entity_poly.entity_id
_entity_poly.type
_entity_poly.pdbx_seq_one_letter_code
_entity_poly.pdbx_strand_id
1 'polypeptide(L)'
;MSHPSKAHPFGPFTNPYYPPPPAQAPVQHAPWGPAPPAPAAIGVAPPNGAYALNRVYGHAGPVGPAHAPLPPPTWGYAPPVAPAAAPAPAPAPRRVHFAPASPTPLNPAQLSRVVPASIFRSPNNSANSSVDTSPAARNYALPQAPPRIVLGGRQPPGMPHEAHPNFKLNSNHMISCRGKMYVNIERLYHSRKFGDSPTTPDMEHLIELVAGSADPRGEAEQWRAYWRRDWEYVKDSVMVDALRHKMAQYPEILAELLATGNADIIDAEDPSNTLGRALMGFRAEVAPRRR
;
A
#
# COMPACT_ATOMS: atom_id res chain seq x y z
N MET A 1 39.90 -11.04 30.18
CA MET A 1 39.37 -12.14 29.34
C MET A 1 38.66 -11.51 28.15
N SER A 2 39.36 -11.44 27.01
CA SER A 2 38.86 -10.82 25.77
C SER A 2 37.97 -11.80 25.00
N HIS A 3 36.79 -11.36 24.58
CA HIS A 3 35.93 -12.12 23.68
C HIS A 3 36.40 -11.97 22.22
N PRO A 4 36.40 -13.05 21.42
CA PRO A 4 36.69 -12.95 20.00
C PRO A 4 35.50 -12.36 19.24
N SER A 5 35.76 -11.29 18.49
CA SER A 5 34.81 -10.64 17.59
C SER A 5 34.53 -11.56 16.39
N LYS A 6 33.26 -11.89 16.14
CA LYS A 6 32.83 -12.67 14.98
C LYS A 6 32.90 -11.80 13.73
N ALA A 7 33.70 -12.21 12.74
CA ALA A 7 33.74 -11.60 11.42
C ALA A 7 32.37 -11.72 10.73
N HIS A 8 31.83 -10.60 10.25
CA HIS A 8 30.67 -10.55 9.38
C HIS A 8 31.05 -11.08 7.97
N PRO A 9 30.19 -11.86 7.29
CA PRO A 9 30.48 -12.48 5.99
C PRO A 9 30.38 -11.52 4.79
N PHE A 10 30.09 -10.24 5.02
CA PHE A 10 30.11 -9.21 3.99
C PHE A 10 31.36 -8.38 4.17
N GLY A 11 32.31 -8.53 3.24
CA GLY A 11 33.56 -7.77 3.21
C GLY A 11 33.33 -6.25 3.17
N PRO A 12 34.40 -5.45 3.28
CA PRO A 12 34.29 -4.00 3.27
C PRO A 12 33.62 -3.55 1.96
N PHE A 13 32.50 -2.83 2.08
CA PHE A 13 31.88 -2.14 0.96
C PHE A 13 32.87 -1.11 0.44
N THR A 14 33.54 -1.43 -0.67
CA THR A 14 34.31 -0.46 -1.44
C THR A 14 33.32 0.54 -1.99
N ASN A 15 33.41 1.78 -1.51
CA ASN A 15 32.67 2.92 -2.06
C ASN A 15 32.92 2.95 -3.58
N PRO A 16 31.88 2.92 -4.44
CA PRO A 16 32.10 3.07 -5.87
C PRO A 16 32.71 4.46 -6.14
N TYR A 17 33.90 4.45 -6.73
CA TYR A 17 34.58 5.66 -7.18
C TYR A 17 33.76 6.28 -8.31
N TYR A 18 33.03 7.35 -8.00
CA TYR A 18 32.41 8.20 -9.00
C TYR A 18 33.47 9.15 -9.57
N PRO A 19 33.75 9.12 -10.89
CA PRO A 19 34.62 10.12 -11.49
C PRO A 19 33.97 11.51 -11.33
N PRO A 20 34.77 12.56 -11.09
CA PRO A 20 34.25 13.92 -11.01
C PRO A 20 33.60 14.31 -12.35
N PRO A 21 32.51 15.08 -12.33
CA PRO A 21 31.87 15.56 -13.55
C PRO A 21 32.85 16.39 -14.39
N PRO A 22 32.78 16.33 -15.72
CA PRO A 22 33.64 17.13 -16.58
C PRO A 22 33.44 18.62 -16.31
N ALA A 23 34.54 19.36 -16.30
CA ALA A 23 34.54 20.80 -16.11
C ALA A 23 33.61 21.46 -17.15
N GLN A 24 32.59 22.16 -16.67
CA GLN A 24 31.67 22.90 -17.52
C GLN A 24 32.44 24.04 -18.20
N ALA A 25 32.35 24.11 -19.53
CA ALA A 25 32.91 25.21 -20.30
C ALA A 25 32.22 26.53 -19.90
N PRO A 26 32.96 27.66 -19.90
CA PRO A 26 32.39 28.96 -19.54
C PRO A 26 31.26 29.33 -20.50
N VAL A 27 30.07 29.57 -19.93
CA VAL A 27 28.91 30.06 -20.64
C VAL A 27 29.21 31.46 -21.15
N GLN A 28 29.33 31.62 -22.47
CA GLN A 28 29.41 32.94 -23.09
C GLN A 28 28.02 33.59 -23.00
N HIS A 29 27.90 34.63 -22.18
CA HIS A 29 26.72 35.46 -22.13
C HIS A 29 26.59 36.25 -23.44
N ALA A 30 25.48 36.04 -24.15
CA ALA A 30 25.13 36.84 -25.32
C ALA A 30 24.91 38.32 -24.92
N PRO A 31 25.25 39.28 -25.80
CA PRO A 31 25.02 40.70 -25.53
C PRO A 31 23.52 41.00 -25.39
N TRP A 32 23.21 41.81 -24.38
CA TRP A 32 21.87 42.21 -24.00
C TRP A 32 21.16 42.93 -25.16
N GLY A 33 20.00 42.41 -25.56
CA GLY A 33 19.08 43.12 -26.44
C GLY A 33 18.45 44.34 -25.75
N PRO A 34 17.82 45.25 -26.52
CA PRO A 34 17.22 46.47 -25.99
C PRO A 34 16.12 46.17 -24.96
N ALA A 35 16.10 46.96 -23.89
CA ALA A 35 15.22 46.80 -22.74
C ALA A 35 13.73 46.85 -23.16
N PRO A 36 12.88 45.97 -22.60
CA PRO A 36 11.44 46.03 -22.83
C PRO A 36 10.82 47.30 -22.20
N PRO A 37 9.72 47.82 -22.77
CA PRO A 37 9.03 48.99 -22.22
C PRO A 37 8.45 48.71 -20.83
N ALA A 38 8.46 49.74 -19.99
CA ALA A 38 8.03 49.68 -18.60
C ALA A 38 6.58 49.17 -18.44
N PRO A 39 6.29 48.31 -17.45
CA PRO A 39 4.94 47.86 -17.18
C PRO A 39 4.08 49.03 -16.65
N ALA A 40 2.84 49.11 -17.14
CA ALA A 40 1.84 50.03 -16.65
C ALA A 40 1.62 49.84 -15.13
N ALA A 41 1.47 50.96 -14.41
CA ALA A 41 1.27 50.98 -12.97
C ALA A 41 0.01 50.17 -12.57
N ILE A 42 0.24 49.05 -11.91
CA ILE A 42 -0.81 48.25 -11.25
C ILE A 42 -1.11 48.92 -9.91
N GLY A 43 -2.40 49.19 -9.69
CA GLY A 43 -2.91 49.85 -8.50
C GLY A 43 -2.54 49.16 -7.19
N VAL A 44 -2.31 50.00 -6.19
CA VAL A 44 -2.05 49.66 -4.79
C VAL A 44 -3.19 48.79 -4.25
N ALA A 45 -2.86 47.61 -3.73
CA ALA A 45 -3.78 46.75 -3.00
C ALA A 45 -4.04 47.32 -1.58
N PRO A 46 -5.29 47.30 -1.08
CA PRO A 46 -5.58 47.72 0.28
C PRO A 46 -5.00 46.74 1.31
N PRO A 47 -4.55 47.22 2.49
CA PRO A 47 -4.04 46.38 3.54
C PRO A 47 -5.24 45.84 4.30
N ASN A 48 -5.77 44.68 3.90
CA ASN A 48 -6.59 43.76 4.71
C ASN A 48 -6.97 42.55 3.84
N GLY A 49 -6.00 41.68 3.57
CA GLY A 49 -6.20 40.44 2.81
C GLY A 49 -6.74 39.32 3.69
N ALA A 50 -8.07 39.25 3.82
CA ALA A 50 -8.78 38.05 4.23
C ALA A 50 -8.95 37.13 3.01
N TYR A 51 -8.47 35.89 3.11
CA TYR A 51 -8.64 34.86 2.09
C TYR A 51 -10.14 34.53 1.92
N ALA A 52 -10.72 34.96 0.80
CA ALA A 52 -12.05 34.56 0.36
C ALA A 52 -11.94 33.47 -0.72
N LEU A 53 -11.87 32.21 -0.30
CA LEU A 53 -12.19 31.06 -1.14
C LEU A 53 -13.17 30.19 -0.37
N ASN A 54 -14.45 30.56 -0.44
CA ASN A 54 -15.58 29.67 -0.22
C ASN A 54 -16.87 30.38 -0.66
N ARG A 55 -17.32 30.14 -1.89
CA ARG A 55 -18.73 30.35 -2.28
C ARG A 55 -19.07 29.73 -3.64
N VAL A 56 -19.22 28.42 -3.66
CA VAL A 56 -20.17 27.76 -4.57
C VAL A 56 -20.89 26.72 -3.71
N TYR A 57 -22.05 27.11 -3.18
CA TYR A 57 -23.19 26.32 -2.71
C TYR A 57 -23.95 27.20 -1.72
N GLY A 58 -24.92 27.94 -2.26
CA GLY A 58 -25.82 28.79 -1.48
C GLY A 58 -26.87 27.95 -0.77
N HIS A 59 -26.82 27.94 0.56
CA HIS A 59 -28.00 27.81 1.40
C HIS A 59 -27.90 28.86 2.50
N ALA A 60 -28.72 29.91 2.37
CA ALA A 60 -28.92 30.91 3.42
C ALA A 60 -29.86 30.30 4.47
N GLY A 61 -29.30 29.90 5.62
CA GLY A 61 -30.06 29.60 6.84
C GLY A 61 -30.22 30.85 7.71
N PRO A 62 -31.30 30.95 8.52
CA PRO A 62 -31.61 32.14 9.31
C PRO A 62 -30.63 32.33 10.46
N VAL A 63 -30.26 33.60 10.67
CA VAL A 63 -29.38 34.08 11.74
C VAL A 63 -30.10 33.92 13.09
N GLY A 64 -29.65 32.97 13.91
CA GLY A 64 -30.05 32.83 15.32
C GLY A 64 -29.28 33.79 16.24
N PRO A 65 -29.82 34.10 17.43
CA PRO A 65 -29.27 35.13 18.32
C PRO A 65 -27.94 34.71 18.96
N ALA A 66 -27.11 35.72 19.21
CA ALA A 66 -25.78 35.64 19.79
C ALA A 66 -25.75 34.85 21.11
N HIS A 67 -24.99 33.74 21.11
CA HIS A 67 -24.64 33.02 22.33
C HIS A 67 -23.62 33.82 23.15
N ALA A 68 -23.90 33.96 24.45
CA ALA A 68 -23.02 34.55 25.44
C ALA A 68 -21.69 33.78 25.58
N PRO A 69 -20.59 34.45 25.96
CA PRO A 69 -19.28 33.81 26.10
C PRO A 69 -19.28 32.79 27.25
N LEU A 70 -18.80 31.58 26.95
CA LEU A 70 -18.56 30.53 27.93
C LEU A 70 -17.42 30.92 28.88
N PRO A 71 -17.49 30.53 30.17
CA PRO A 71 -16.42 30.75 31.13
C PRO A 71 -15.16 29.91 30.76
N PRO A 72 -13.97 30.36 31.15
CA PRO A 72 -12.72 29.65 30.88
C PRO A 72 -12.68 28.29 31.60
N PRO A 73 -12.03 27.27 31.02
CA PRO A 73 -11.93 25.96 31.62
C PRO A 73 -11.09 26.03 32.91
N THR A 74 -11.67 25.57 34.01
CA THR A 74 -10.97 25.33 35.26
C THR A 74 -10.14 24.05 35.13
N TRP A 75 -8.82 24.22 34.94
CA TRP A 75 -7.87 23.12 34.97
C TRP A 75 -7.72 22.63 36.41
N GLY A 76 -8.47 21.60 36.79
CA GLY A 76 -8.28 20.89 38.04
C GLY A 76 -6.94 20.15 38.02
N TYR A 77 -5.99 20.62 38.83
CA TYR A 77 -4.76 19.89 39.13
C TYR A 77 -5.13 18.57 39.85
N ALA A 78 -5.08 17.47 39.11
CA ALA A 78 -5.07 16.14 39.72
C ALA A 78 -3.70 15.91 40.39
N PRO A 79 -3.64 15.46 41.65
CA PRO A 79 -2.37 15.14 42.30
C PRO A 79 -1.64 14.01 41.56
N PRO A 80 -0.31 13.98 41.59
CA PRO A 80 0.48 12.96 40.91
C PRO A 80 0.16 11.57 41.47
N VAL A 81 -0.37 10.70 40.62
CA VAL A 81 -0.57 9.29 40.91
C VAL A 81 0.81 8.64 41.02
N ALA A 82 1.09 7.99 42.15
CA ALA A 82 2.33 7.27 42.37
C ALA A 82 2.55 6.20 41.28
N PRO A 83 3.76 6.05 40.75
CA PRO A 83 4.05 5.08 39.69
C PRO A 83 3.80 3.66 40.22
N ALA A 84 2.98 2.90 39.48
CA ALA A 84 2.73 1.50 39.75
C ALA A 84 4.05 0.71 39.71
N ALA A 85 4.25 -0.16 40.71
CA ALA A 85 5.42 -1.01 40.83
C ALA A 85 5.64 -1.81 39.54
N ALA A 86 6.89 -1.82 39.05
CA ALA A 86 7.27 -2.54 37.84
C ALA A 86 6.97 -4.05 38.00
N PRO A 87 6.33 -4.69 37.01
CA PRO A 87 6.07 -6.13 37.06
C PRO A 87 7.39 -6.91 37.07
N ALA A 88 7.40 -8.00 37.84
CA ALA A 88 8.55 -8.90 37.96
C ALA A 88 8.96 -9.45 36.57
N PRO A 89 10.27 -9.63 36.31
CA PRO A 89 10.76 -10.10 35.03
C PRO A 89 10.25 -11.52 34.73
N ALA A 90 9.69 -11.71 33.54
CA ALA A 90 9.22 -13.00 33.06
C ALA A 90 10.39 -14.01 32.96
N PRO A 91 10.15 -15.30 33.26
CA PRO A 91 11.18 -16.33 33.16
C PRO A 91 11.66 -16.47 31.71
N ALA A 92 12.98 -16.56 31.53
CA ALA A 92 13.60 -16.67 30.22
C ALA A 92 13.15 -17.97 29.50
N PRO A 93 12.88 -17.91 28.18
CA PRO A 93 12.46 -19.08 27.42
C PRO A 93 13.57 -20.14 27.38
N ARG A 94 13.24 -21.36 27.83
CA ARG A 94 14.11 -22.52 27.68
C ARG A 94 14.30 -22.83 26.20
N ARG A 95 15.52 -22.64 25.69
CA ARG A 95 15.91 -23.10 24.35
C ARG A 95 15.90 -24.62 24.32
N VAL A 96 14.93 -25.20 23.63
CA VAL A 96 14.93 -26.60 23.24
C VAL A 96 15.81 -26.72 22.01
N HIS A 97 17.00 -27.29 22.19
CA HIS A 97 17.91 -27.60 21.08
C HIS A 97 17.40 -28.86 20.38
N PHE A 98 16.74 -28.70 19.23
CA PHE A 98 16.52 -29.81 18.32
C PHE A 98 17.84 -30.09 17.60
N ALA A 99 18.43 -31.25 17.87
CA ALA A 99 19.56 -31.74 17.10
C ALA A 99 19.12 -31.96 15.64
N PRO A 100 19.86 -31.48 14.64
CA PRO A 100 19.55 -31.74 13.24
C PRO A 100 19.82 -33.21 12.93
N ALA A 101 18.80 -34.05 13.07
CA ALA A 101 18.82 -35.39 12.50
C ALA A 101 18.70 -35.25 10.98
N SER A 102 19.77 -35.55 10.26
CA SER A 102 19.74 -35.62 8.80
C SER A 102 18.69 -36.65 8.38
N PRO A 103 17.68 -36.28 7.57
CA PRO A 103 16.66 -37.22 7.14
C PRO A 103 17.34 -38.28 6.27
N THR A 104 17.40 -39.50 6.77
CA THR A 104 17.91 -40.63 6.00
C THR A 104 16.83 -41.00 4.97
N PRO A 105 17.10 -40.95 3.66
CA PRO A 105 16.12 -41.33 2.66
C PRO A 105 15.73 -42.80 2.87
N LEU A 106 14.43 -43.06 3.01
CA LEU A 106 13.90 -44.41 3.15
C LEU A 106 14.22 -45.22 1.90
N ASN A 107 14.81 -46.40 2.08
CA ASN A 107 15.04 -47.35 0.99
C ASN A 107 13.68 -47.83 0.42
N PRO A 108 13.55 -48.10 -0.89
CA PRO A 108 12.34 -48.64 -1.51
C PRO A 108 11.68 -49.80 -0.77
N ALA A 109 12.43 -50.68 -0.09
CA ALA A 109 11.88 -51.77 0.72
C ALA A 109 11.14 -51.30 2.00
N GLN A 110 11.51 -50.13 2.53
CA GLN A 110 10.80 -49.50 3.65
C GLN A 110 9.57 -48.74 3.16
N LEU A 111 9.64 -48.14 1.97
CA LEU A 111 8.51 -47.46 1.35
C LEU A 111 7.32 -48.42 1.11
N SER A 112 7.60 -49.65 0.69
CA SER A 112 6.58 -50.68 0.45
C SER A 112 5.88 -51.21 1.71
N ARG A 113 6.40 -50.91 2.91
CA ARG A 113 5.73 -51.25 4.19
C ARG A 113 4.78 -50.16 4.67
N VAL A 114 5.07 -48.90 4.33
CA VAL A 114 4.28 -47.75 4.80
C VAL A 114 3.07 -47.52 3.91
N VAL A 115 3.17 -47.85 2.62
CA VAL A 115 2.07 -47.68 1.67
C VAL A 115 1.49 -49.06 1.33
N PRO A 116 0.28 -49.42 1.81
CA PRO A 116 -0.35 -50.67 1.42
C PRO A 116 -0.59 -50.68 -0.10
N ALA A 117 -0.21 -51.79 -0.75
CA ALA A 117 -0.30 -51.97 -2.20
C ALA A 117 -1.74 -51.82 -2.76
N SER A 118 -2.75 -51.72 -1.91
CA SER A 118 -4.13 -51.41 -2.28
C SER A 118 -4.34 -50.03 -2.86
N ILE A 119 -3.42 -49.08 -2.67
CA ILE A 119 -3.54 -47.71 -3.20
C ILE A 119 -3.15 -47.63 -4.69
N PHE A 120 -2.35 -48.57 -5.21
CA PHE A 120 -1.88 -48.60 -6.60
C PHE A 120 -2.59 -49.66 -7.45
N ARG A 121 -3.89 -49.92 -7.22
CA ARG A 121 -4.68 -50.69 -8.18
C ARG A 121 -4.92 -49.82 -9.43
N SER A 122 -4.10 -50.03 -10.45
CA SER A 122 -4.44 -49.64 -11.82
C SER A 122 -5.78 -50.28 -12.20
N PRO A 123 -6.76 -49.50 -12.70
CA PRO A 123 -8.02 -50.08 -13.14
C PRO A 123 -7.74 -51.05 -14.29
N ASN A 124 -8.08 -52.30 -14.05
CA ASN A 124 -7.89 -53.38 -15.01
C ASN A 124 -8.84 -53.14 -16.19
N ASN A 125 -8.26 -53.07 -17.38
CA ASN A 125 -8.95 -52.87 -18.64
C ASN A 125 -9.77 -54.13 -18.96
N SER A 126 -11.03 -54.16 -18.54
CA SER A 126 -11.99 -55.21 -18.93
C SER A 126 -13.22 -54.54 -19.50
N ALA A 127 -13.41 -54.84 -20.78
CA ALA A 127 -14.41 -54.29 -21.67
C ALA A 127 -15.84 -54.67 -21.26
N ASN A 128 -16.78 -53.84 -21.71
CA ASN A 128 -18.20 -54.11 -21.87
C ASN A 128 -19.00 -54.38 -20.58
N SER A 129 -19.30 -53.30 -19.87
CA SER A 129 -20.54 -53.22 -19.06
C SER A 129 -21.19 -51.86 -19.30
N SER A 130 -22.43 -51.92 -19.77
CA SER A 130 -23.32 -50.81 -20.05
C SER A 130 -23.27 -49.73 -18.97
N VAL A 131 -23.09 -48.48 -19.39
CA VAL A 131 -22.96 -47.30 -18.53
C VAL A 131 -24.30 -47.02 -17.85
N ASP A 132 -24.52 -47.66 -16.72
CA ASP A 132 -25.51 -47.25 -15.75
C ASP A 132 -25.06 -45.90 -15.19
N THR A 133 -25.66 -44.83 -15.73
CA THR A 133 -25.28 -43.45 -15.47
C THR A 133 -25.79 -43.08 -14.10
N SER A 134 -25.00 -43.40 -13.07
CA SER A 134 -25.31 -43.01 -11.69
C SER A 134 -25.52 -41.49 -11.64
N PRO A 135 -26.67 -40.99 -11.15
CA PRO A 135 -26.94 -39.56 -11.04
C PRO A 135 -25.97 -38.83 -10.11
N ALA A 136 -25.17 -39.56 -9.32
CA ALA A 136 -24.10 -39.02 -8.49
C ALA A 136 -22.88 -38.52 -9.29
N ALA A 137 -22.66 -38.99 -10.52
CA ALA A 137 -21.48 -38.62 -11.32
C ALA A 137 -21.64 -37.28 -12.08
N ARG A 138 -22.86 -36.74 -12.20
CA ARG A 138 -23.13 -35.50 -12.97
C ARG A 138 -22.76 -34.20 -12.27
N ASN A 139 -22.47 -34.21 -10.97
CA ASN A 139 -22.27 -32.98 -10.20
C ASN A 139 -20.81 -32.62 -9.88
N TYR A 140 -19.84 -33.38 -10.38
CA TYR A 140 -18.43 -32.97 -10.33
C TYR A 140 -18.11 -32.06 -11.52
N ALA A 141 -18.87 -30.97 -11.68
CA ALA A 141 -18.44 -29.88 -12.53
C ALA A 141 -17.12 -29.37 -11.95
N LEU A 142 -16.04 -29.44 -12.74
CA LEU A 142 -14.75 -28.88 -12.34
C LEU A 142 -14.97 -27.45 -11.85
N PRO A 143 -14.40 -27.06 -10.70
CA PRO A 143 -14.56 -25.71 -10.18
C PRO A 143 -14.13 -24.73 -11.28
N GLN A 144 -15.09 -23.97 -11.79
CA GLN A 144 -14.78 -22.97 -12.79
C GLN A 144 -13.83 -21.96 -12.15
N ALA A 145 -12.79 -21.59 -12.90
CA ALA A 145 -11.87 -20.56 -12.46
C ALA A 145 -12.67 -19.28 -12.13
N PRO A 146 -12.33 -18.57 -11.04
CA PRO A 146 -13.03 -17.34 -10.70
C PRO A 146 -12.96 -16.35 -11.86
N PRO A 147 -14.01 -15.53 -12.06
CA PRO A 147 -13.99 -14.49 -13.09
C PRO A 147 -12.83 -13.53 -12.84
N ARG A 148 -12.16 -13.06 -13.90
CA ARG A 148 -10.99 -12.17 -13.79
C ARG A 148 -11.36 -10.74 -14.13
N ILE A 149 -11.08 -9.81 -13.22
CA ILE A 149 -11.19 -8.37 -13.41
C ILE A 149 -9.79 -7.81 -13.57
N VAL A 150 -9.52 -7.13 -14.68
CA VAL A 150 -8.22 -6.49 -14.95
C VAL A 150 -8.37 -4.98 -14.79
N LEU A 151 -7.58 -4.39 -13.90
CA LEU A 151 -7.48 -2.95 -13.67
C LEU A 151 -6.33 -2.40 -14.51
N GLY A 152 -6.56 -1.34 -15.26
CA GLY A 152 -5.53 -0.70 -16.09
C GLY A 152 -5.20 -1.47 -17.37
N GLY A 153 -4.15 -0.98 -18.03
CA GLY A 153 -3.65 -1.52 -19.29
C GLY A 153 -4.42 -1.07 -20.53
N ARG A 154 -3.89 -1.42 -21.71
CA ARG A 154 -4.58 -1.18 -22.99
C ARG A 154 -5.79 -2.10 -23.05
N GLN A 155 -6.99 -1.53 -22.99
CA GLN A 155 -8.19 -2.28 -23.33
C GLN A 155 -8.13 -2.73 -24.79
N PRO A 156 -8.51 -3.98 -25.09
CA PRO A 156 -8.73 -4.41 -26.46
C PRO A 156 -9.78 -3.51 -27.14
N PRO A 157 -9.60 -3.16 -28.42
CA PRO A 157 -10.62 -2.45 -29.18
C PRO A 157 -11.97 -3.19 -29.10
N GLY A 158 -13.03 -2.49 -28.71
CA GLY A 158 -14.39 -3.06 -28.65
C GLY A 158 -14.79 -3.71 -27.33
N MET A 159 -13.92 -3.73 -26.31
CA MET A 159 -14.35 -4.03 -24.94
C MET A 159 -15.07 -2.82 -24.33
N PRO A 160 -16.14 -3.04 -23.52
CA PRO A 160 -16.79 -1.95 -22.79
C PRO A 160 -15.79 -1.22 -21.89
N HIS A 161 -16.08 0.05 -21.61
CA HIS A 161 -15.27 0.90 -20.73
C HIS A 161 -14.84 0.14 -19.47
N GLU A 162 -13.61 0.42 -19.06
CA GLU A 162 -12.90 -0.21 -17.96
C GLU A 162 -13.82 -0.57 -16.78
N ALA A 163 -13.90 -1.86 -16.49
CA ALA A 163 -14.67 -2.35 -15.36
C ALA A 163 -14.03 -1.84 -14.07
N HIS A 164 -14.82 -1.13 -13.26
CA HIS A 164 -14.44 -0.64 -11.94
C HIS A 164 -13.32 0.43 -11.91
N PRO A 165 -13.52 1.60 -12.57
CA PRO A 165 -12.53 2.69 -12.57
C PRO A 165 -12.23 3.21 -11.15
N ASN A 166 -13.17 3.04 -10.22
CA ASN A 166 -13.04 3.47 -8.84
C ASN A 166 -12.00 2.65 -8.05
N PHE A 167 -11.58 1.47 -8.53
CA PHE A 167 -10.55 0.68 -7.84
C PHE A 167 -9.13 1.17 -8.09
N LYS A 168 -8.90 1.95 -9.15
CA LYS A 168 -7.57 2.47 -9.47
C LYS A 168 -6.97 3.34 -8.37
N LEU A 169 -5.64 3.35 -8.31
CA LEU A 169 -4.92 4.23 -7.39
C LEU A 169 -5.12 5.71 -7.73
N ASN A 170 -5.17 6.02 -9.02
CA ASN A 170 -5.29 7.39 -9.52
C ASN A 170 -6.75 7.87 -9.64
N SER A 171 -7.74 7.09 -9.20
CA SER A 171 -9.14 7.51 -9.19
C SER A 171 -9.31 8.81 -8.39
N ASN A 172 -10.19 9.72 -8.82
CA ASN A 172 -10.42 11.04 -8.21
C ASN A 172 -11.21 10.97 -6.89
N HIS A 173 -10.66 10.29 -5.89
CA HIS A 173 -11.23 10.12 -4.56
C HIS A 173 -10.25 10.68 -3.53
N MET A 174 -10.59 11.83 -2.95
CA MET A 174 -9.76 12.50 -1.95
C MET A 174 -9.68 11.67 -0.67
N ILE A 175 -8.48 11.46 -0.15
CA ILE A 175 -8.23 10.63 1.03
C ILE A 175 -7.72 11.50 2.17
N SER A 176 -8.50 11.60 3.25
CA SER A 176 -8.01 12.09 4.54
C SER A 176 -7.25 11.00 5.28
N CYS A 177 -6.00 11.26 5.65
CA CYS A 177 -5.17 10.33 6.41
C CYS A 177 -4.21 11.09 7.34
N ARG A 178 -4.31 10.83 8.65
CA ARG A 178 -3.46 11.46 9.70
C ARG A 178 -3.40 12.99 9.63
N GLY A 179 -4.55 13.63 9.39
CA GLY A 179 -4.66 15.09 9.29
C GLY A 179 -4.14 15.70 7.98
N LYS A 180 -3.62 14.88 7.04
CA LYS A 180 -3.25 15.31 5.69
C LYS A 180 -4.33 14.87 4.68
N MET A 181 -4.53 15.69 3.65
CA MET A 181 -5.45 15.42 2.55
C MET A 181 -4.65 15.07 1.29
N TYR A 182 -5.03 13.98 0.63
CA TYR A 182 -4.44 13.53 -0.62
C TYR A 182 -5.51 13.51 -1.71
N VAL A 183 -5.18 13.94 -2.93
CA VAL A 183 -6.15 13.98 -4.04
C VAL A 183 -6.64 12.58 -4.43
N ASN A 184 -5.76 11.59 -4.31
CA ASN A 184 -6.06 10.19 -4.57
C ASN A 184 -5.19 9.28 -3.69
N ILE A 185 -5.48 7.98 -3.70
CA ILE A 185 -4.75 6.98 -2.92
C ILE A 185 -3.33 6.75 -3.47
N GLU A 186 -3.08 6.98 -4.77
CA GLU A 186 -1.75 6.90 -5.37
C GLU A 186 -0.76 7.85 -4.69
N ARG A 187 -1.14 9.13 -4.55
CA ARG A 187 -0.34 10.15 -3.86
C ARG A 187 -0.09 9.76 -2.40
N LEU A 188 -1.11 9.27 -1.71
CA LEU A 188 -0.95 8.75 -0.34
C LEU A 188 0.08 7.61 -0.32
N TYR A 189 -0.10 6.57 -1.14
CA TYR A 189 0.76 5.39 -1.19
C TYR A 189 2.23 5.73 -1.49
N HIS A 190 2.48 6.57 -2.50
CA HIS A 190 3.84 6.95 -2.88
C HIS A 190 4.50 7.87 -1.85
N SER A 191 3.75 8.75 -1.18
CA SER A 191 4.29 9.56 -0.08
C SER A 191 4.75 8.70 1.11
N ARG A 192 4.14 7.52 1.33
CA ARG A 192 4.50 6.59 2.41
C ARG A 192 5.80 5.82 2.20
N LYS A 193 6.42 5.94 1.02
CA LYS A 193 7.78 5.46 0.78
C LYS A 193 8.79 6.21 1.63
N PHE A 194 8.45 7.43 2.00
CA PHE A 194 9.20 8.31 2.90
C PHE A 194 8.58 8.24 4.29
N GLY A 195 9.39 8.30 5.33
CA GLY A 195 8.95 8.21 6.72
C GLY A 195 10.05 8.63 7.66
N ASP A 196 9.89 8.30 8.94
CA ASP A 196 10.74 8.73 10.05
C ASP A 196 12.12 8.05 10.05
N SER A 197 12.81 8.04 8.90
CA SER A 197 14.21 7.68 8.83
C SER A 197 15.00 8.80 9.50
N PRO A 198 15.70 8.53 10.61
CA PRO A 198 16.45 9.54 11.36
C PRO A 198 17.68 10.06 10.61
N THR A 199 17.97 9.52 9.42
CA THR A 199 19.26 9.70 8.74
C THR A 199 19.25 10.84 7.73
N THR A 200 18.11 11.49 7.52
CA THR A 200 17.87 12.29 6.31
C THR A 200 17.08 13.55 6.64
N PRO A 201 17.66 14.74 6.39
CA PRO A 201 16.96 15.99 6.65
C PRO A 201 15.80 16.15 5.66
N ASP A 202 14.67 16.58 6.21
CA ASP A 202 13.44 17.02 5.54
C ASP A 202 12.61 15.96 4.78
N MET A 203 12.31 14.85 5.47
CA MET A 203 11.34 13.86 5.00
C MET A 203 9.94 14.44 4.79
N GLU A 204 9.55 15.43 5.59
CA GLU A 204 8.25 16.08 5.45
C GLU A 204 8.14 16.80 4.10
N HIS A 205 9.18 17.49 3.67
CA HIS A 205 9.22 18.09 2.34
C HIS A 205 9.10 17.05 1.22
N LEU A 206 9.79 15.91 1.29
CA LEU A 206 9.66 14.85 0.28
C LEU A 206 8.24 14.26 0.24
N ILE A 207 7.62 14.07 1.42
CA ILE A 207 6.24 13.62 1.53
C ILE A 207 5.29 14.61 0.83
N GLU A 208 5.48 15.91 1.05
CA GLU A 208 4.66 16.97 0.46
C GLU A 208 4.90 17.13 -1.04
N LEU A 209 6.16 17.05 -1.48
CA LEU A 209 6.55 17.08 -2.89
C LEU A 209 5.87 15.94 -3.67
N VAL A 210 5.96 14.71 -3.18
CA VAL A 210 5.35 13.54 -3.81
C VAL A 210 3.82 13.59 -3.73
N ALA A 211 3.25 14.03 -2.61
CA ALA A 211 1.81 14.18 -2.47
C ALA A 211 1.23 15.27 -3.40
N GLY A 212 2.02 16.31 -3.70
CA GLY A 212 1.66 17.39 -4.61
C GLY A 212 1.83 17.06 -6.10
N SER A 213 2.74 16.13 -6.44
CA SER A 213 3.12 15.81 -7.81
C SER A 213 1.96 15.28 -8.68
N ALA A 214 1.98 15.66 -9.95
CA ALA A 214 1.08 15.11 -10.96
C ALA A 214 1.39 13.63 -11.28
N ASP A 215 2.67 13.24 -11.17
CA ASP A 215 3.14 11.86 -11.28
C ASP A 215 3.84 11.46 -9.96
N PRO A 216 3.07 11.08 -8.93
CA PRO A 216 3.63 10.73 -7.63
C PRO A 216 4.53 9.49 -7.68
N ARG A 217 4.31 8.58 -8.65
CA ARG A 217 5.13 7.39 -8.83
C ARG A 217 6.52 7.77 -9.36
N GLY A 218 6.56 8.53 -10.45
CA GLY A 218 7.81 9.01 -11.04
C GLY A 218 8.60 9.88 -10.07
N GLU A 219 7.93 10.81 -9.39
CA GLU A 219 8.55 11.68 -8.38
C GLU A 219 9.17 10.85 -7.24
N ALA A 220 8.43 9.91 -6.67
CA ALA A 220 8.96 9.07 -5.59
C ALA A 220 10.15 8.21 -6.03
N GLU A 221 10.19 7.79 -7.29
CA GLU A 221 11.28 6.97 -7.84
C GLU A 221 12.59 7.76 -7.99
N GLN A 222 12.52 9.07 -8.29
CA GLN A 222 13.70 9.94 -8.33
C GLN A 222 14.42 10.00 -6.97
N TRP A 223 13.65 9.89 -5.89
CA TRP A 223 14.14 9.94 -4.50
C TRP A 223 14.30 8.54 -3.88
N ARG A 224 14.49 7.49 -4.69
CA ARG A 224 14.62 6.10 -4.21
C ARG A 224 15.68 5.89 -3.14
N ALA A 225 16.78 6.64 -3.17
CA ALA A 225 17.84 6.61 -2.15
C ALA A 225 17.35 6.96 -0.74
N TYR A 226 16.23 7.69 -0.64
CA TYR A 226 15.60 8.15 0.59
C TYR A 226 14.41 7.31 1.02
N TRP A 227 14.09 6.24 0.30
CA TRP A 227 13.02 5.34 0.72
C TRP A 227 13.34 4.70 2.06
N ARG A 228 12.27 4.39 2.79
CA ARG A 228 12.35 3.55 3.98
C ARG A 228 13.05 2.23 3.65
N ARG A 229 13.99 1.82 4.51
CA ARG A 229 14.77 0.58 4.33
C ARG A 229 13.91 -0.68 4.32
N ASP A 230 12.77 -0.65 5.00
CA ASP A 230 11.81 -1.74 5.10
C ASP A 230 10.69 -1.66 4.04
N TRP A 231 10.77 -0.74 3.08
CA TRP A 231 9.69 -0.48 2.11
C TRP A 231 9.16 -1.74 1.43
N GLU A 232 10.04 -2.60 0.91
CA GLU A 232 9.63 -3.83 0.22
C GLU A 232 8.82 -4.79 1.11
N TYR A 233 9.03 -4.75 2.42
CA TYR A 233 8.29 -5.57 3.39
C TYR A 233 6.97 -4.94 3.82
N VAL A 234 6.86 -3.61 3.81
CA VAL A 234 5.68 -2.89 4.33
C VAL A 234 4.74 -2.40 3.23
N LYS A 235 5.13 -2.42 1.96
CA LYS A 235 4.33 -1.88 0.85
C LYS A 235 2.92 -2.50 0.77
N ASP A 236 2.80 -3.81 0.97
CA ASP A 236 1.51 -4.51 0.93
C ASP A 236 0.60 -4.04 2.09
N SER A 237 1.15 -3.90 3.31
CA SER A 237 0.40 -3.36 4.46
C SER A 237 0.01 -1.90 4.27
N VAL A 238 0.91 -1.09 3.70
CA VAL A 238 0.64 0.32 3.41
C VAL A 238 -0.46 0.45 2.36
N MET A 239 -0.48 -0.43 1.35
CA MET A 239 -1.57 -0.47 0.36
C MET A 239 -2.91 -0.81 1.01
N VAL A 240 -2.95 -1.83 1.87
CA VAL A 240 -4.17 -2.21 2.60
C VAL A 240 -4.65 -1.06 3.48
N ASP A 241 -3.76 -0.41 4.23
CA ASP A 241 -4.11 0.74 5.08
C ASP A 241 -4.65 1.92 4.26
N ALA A 242 -4.04 2.20 3.11
CA ALA A 242 -4.52 3.25 2.22
C ALA A 242 -5.91 2.91 1.65
N LEU A 243 -6.15 1.64 1.29
CA LEU A 243 -7.46 1.16 0.85
C LEU A 243 -8.49 1.23 1.98
N ARG A 244 -8.14 0.91 3.22
CA ARG A 244 -9.02 1.09 4.38
C ARG A 244 -9.51 2.53 4.48
N HIS A 245 -8.60 3.50 4.33
CA HIS A 245 -8.98 4.92 4.34
C HIS A 245 -9.94 5.28 3.21
N LYS A 246 -9.70 4.75 2.00
CA LYS A 246 -10.58 4.96 0.83
C LYS A 246 -11.96 4.35 1.05
N MET A 247 -12.03 3.08 1.42
CA MET A 247 -13.29 2.36 1.61
C MET A 247 -14.11 2.89 2.79
N ALA A 248 -13.44 3.40 3.84
CA ALA A 248 -14.12 4.04 4.97
C ALA A 248 -14.72 5.40 4.58
N GLN A 249 -14.10 6.14 3.67
CA GLN A 249 -14.59 7.44 3.19
C GLN A 249 -15.62 7.30 2.05
N TYR A 250 -15.55 6.21 1.28
CA TYR A 250 -16.35 5.98 0.08
C TYR A 250 -17.03 4.59 0.13
N PRO A 251 -18.13 4.45 0.89
CA PRO A 251 -18.81 3.16 1.08
C PRO A 251 -19.39 2.57 -0.21
N GLU A 252 -19.65 3.39 -1.23
CA GLU A 252 -20.08 2.94 -2.55
C GLU A 252 -18.99 2.13 -3.27
N ILE A 253 -17.72 2.48 -3.10
CA ILE A 253 -16.59 1.72 -3.66
C ILE A 253 -16.44 0.39 -2.92
N LEU A 254 -16.71 0.38 -1.61
CA LEU A 254 -16.75 -0.85 -0.83
C LEU A 254 -17.87 -1.78 -1.30
N ALA A 255 -19.06 -1.24 -1.55
CA ALA A 255 -20.18 -2.00 -2.09
C ALA A 255 -19.84 -2.56 -3.49
N GLU A 256 -19.19 -1.76 -4.33
CA GLU A 256 -18.68 -2.19 -5.63
C GLU A 256 -17.66 -3.34 -5.49
N LEU A 257 -16.72 -3.25 -4.54
CA LEU A 257 -15.74 -4.30 -4.26
C LEU A 257 -16.42 -5.60 -3.78
N LEU A 258 -17.41 -5.50 -2.91
CA LEU A 258 -18.17 -6.68 -2.44
C LEU A 258 -18.99 -7.30 -3.57
N ALA A 259 -19.54 -6.49 -4.48
CA ALA A 259 -20.29 -6.96 -5.65
C ALA A 259 -19.45 -7.78 -6.63
N THR A 260 -18.12 -7.62 -6.63
CA THR A 260 -17.22 -8.47 -7.43
C THR A 260 -17.19 -9.94 -6.99
N GLY A 261 -17.73 -10.25 -5.81
CA GLY A 261 -17.87 -11.63 -5.33
C GLY A 261 -16.53 -12.34 -5.18
N ASN A 262 -16.33 -13.44 -5.91
CA ASN A 262 -15.10 -14.23 -5.90
C ASN A 262 -14.16 -13.90 -7.07
N ALA A 263 -14.39 -12.79 -7.79
CA ALA A 263 -13.55 -12.43 -8.91
C ALA A 263 -12.09 -12.22 -8.50
N ASP A 264 -11.16 -12.68 -9.34
CA ASP A 264 -9.74 -12.41 -9.22
C ASP A 264 -9.44 -11.02 -9.79
N ILE A 265 -8.89 -10.13 -8.96
CA ILE A 265 -8.62 -8.74 -9.34
C ILE A 265 -7.13 -8.60 -9.63
N ILE A 266 -6.81 -8.16 -10.85
CA ILE A 266 -5.44 -8.07 -11.33
C ILE A 266 -5.16 -6.66 -11.83
N ASP A 267 -4.16 -6.02 -11.23
CA ASP A 267 -3.60 -4.78 -11.70
C ASP A 267 -2.62 -5.05 -12.85
N ALA A 268 -2.93 -4.53 -14.04
CA ALA A 268 -2.09 -4.69 -15.23
C ALA A 268 -0.84 -3.78 -15.20
N GLU A 269 -0.81 -2.74 -14.37
CA GLU A 269 0.27 -1.76 -14.28
C GLU A 269 1.34 -2.15 -13.23
N ASP A 270 1.02 -3.14 -12.39
CA ASP A 270 1.92 -3.68 -11.38
C ASP A 270 2.12 -5.19 -11.59
N PRO A 271 3.34 -5.63 -12.00
CA PRO A 271 3.62 -7.06 -12.18
C PRO A 271 3.50 -7.87 -10.89
N SER A 272 3.59 -7.23 -9.72
CA SER A 272 3.40 -7.87 -8.42
C SER A 272 1.95 -7.91 -7.96
N ASN A 273 1.02 -7.34 -8.73
CA ASN A 273 -0.41 -7.25 -8.42
C ASN A 273 -0.67 -6.80 -6.97
N THR A 274 0.06 -5.80 -6.48
CA THR A 274 -0.03 -5.31 -5.09
C THR A 274 -1.43 -4.78 -4.80
N LEU A 275 -1.97 -3.95 -5.70
CA LEU A 275 -3.33 -3.41 -5.57
C LEU A 275 -4.39 -4.52 -5.59
N GLY A 276 -4.35 -5.43 -6.57
CA GLY A 276 -5.35 -6.49 -6.69
C GLY A 276 -5.33 -7.45 -5.50
N ARG A 277 -4.14 -7.86 -5.03
CA ARG A 277 -3.99 -8.67 -3.81
C ARG A 277 -4.54 -7.95 -2.58
N ALA A 278 -4.26 -6.65 -2.43
CA ALA A 278 -4.77 -5.85 -1.32
C ALA A 278 -6.30 -5.70 -1.35
N LEU A 279 -6.90 -5.45 -2.52
CA LEU A 279 -8.36 -5.38 -2.70
C LEU A 279 -9.03 -6.72 -2.35
N MET A 280 -8.49 -7.83 -2.83
CA MET A 280 -9.03 -9.16 -2.53
C MET A 280 -8.88 -9.53 -1.05
N GLY A 281 -7.74 -9.19 -0.45
CA GLY A 281 -7.51 -9.37 0.99
C GLY A 281 -8.49 -8.56 1.83
N PHE A 282 -8.69 -7.29 1.48
CA PHE A 282 -9.66 -6.42 2.15
C PHE A 282 -11.10 -6.93 1.98
N ARG A 283 -11.47 -7.36 0.76
CA ARG A 283 -12.78 -7.99 0.48
C ARG A 283 -13.00 -9.22 1.35
N ALA A 284 -12.00 -10.08 1.50
CA ALA A 284 -12.12 -11.28 2.35
C ALA A 284 -12.27 -10.95 3.84
N GLU A 285 -11.68 -9.84 4.29
CA GLU A 285 -11.81 -9.37 5.67
C GLU A 285 -13.21 -8.80 5.97
N VAL A 286 -13.76 -7.99 5.06
CA VAL A 286 -15.03 -7.30 5.27
C VAL A 286 -16.25 -8.11 4.86
N ALA A 287 -16.08 -9.14 4.01
CA ALA A 287 -17.20 -9.97 3.57
C ALA A 287 -17.84 -10.66 4.78
N PRO A 288 -19.19 -10.66 4.88
CA PRO A 288 -19.87 -11.32 5.97
C PRO A 288 -19.51 -12.81 5.95
N ARG A 289 -18.90 -13.28 7.05
CA ARG A 289 -18.65 -14.71 7.25
C ARG A 289 -20.01 -15.39 7.21
N ARG A 290 -20.27 -16.19 6.16
CA ARG A 290 -21.44 -17.07 6.11
C ARG A 290 -21.35 -17.98 7.34
N ARG A 291 -22.17 -17.69 8.35
CA ARG A 291 -22.36 -18.53 9.53
C ARG A 291 -23.24 -19.71 9.17
#